data_AF-A0A973R3Y1-F1
#
_entry.id   AF-A0A973R3Y1-F1
#
_cell.length_a   1.000
_cell.length_b   1.000
_cell.length_c   1.000
_cell.angle_alpha   90.00
_cell.angle_beta   90.00
_cell.angle_gamma   90.00
#
_symmetry.space_group_name_H-M   'P 1'
#
loop_
_entity.id
_entity.type
_entity.pdbx_description
1 polymer ?
#
loop_
_entity_poly.entity_id
_entity_poly.type
_entity_poly.pdbx_seq_one_letter_code
_entity_poly.pdbx_strand_id
1 'polypeptide(L)'
;MPQLTVPADPTTYREPMTSTPRPHTVPQHTVADCARLIGAVVAGDGAQAGAAGPAAVTGISHDAQGIRPGDVYVAWPGSARHGAEFAPGAVAA
;
A
#
# COMPACT_ATOMS: atom_id res chain seq x y z
N MET A 1 2.46 -25.13 40.51
CA MET A 1 2.70 -24.18 39.40
C MET A 1 1.34 -23.62 38.98
N PRO A 2 0.94 -22.42 39.43
CA PRO A 2 -0.33 -21.84 39.02
C PRO A 2 -0.25 -21.42 37.54
N GLN A 3 -1.25 -21.84 36.76
CA GLN A 3 -1.42 -21.48 35.36
C GLN A 3 -1.79 -19.99 35.25
N LEU A 4 -1.03 -19.24 34.44
CA LEU A 4 -1.30 -17.84 34.15
C LEU A 4 -2.57 -17.75 33.28
N THR A 5 -3.67 -17.28 33.86
CA THR A 5 -4.87 -16.91 33.10
C THR A 5 -4.61 -15.54 32.49
N VAL A 6 -4.43 -15.48 31.17
CA VAL A 6 -4.38 -14.21 30.43
C VAL A 6 -5.83 -13.76 30.20
N PRO A 7 -6.26 -12.58 30.68
CA PRO A 7 -7.50 -12.00 30.23
C PRO A 7 -7.30 -11.56 28.77
N ALA A 8 -7.98 -12.20 27.83
CA ALA A 8 -8.03 -11.71 26.46
C ALA A 8 -8.79 -10.39 26.47
N ASP A 9 -8.07 -9.28 26.32
CA ASP A 9 -8.67 -8.04 25.86
C ASP A 9 -9.20 -8.31 24.43
N PRO A 10 -10.53 -8.25 24.20
CA PRO A 10 -11.11 -8.55 22.89
C PRO A 10 -10.60 -7.60 21.79
N THR A 11 -9.93 -6.51 22.16
CA THR A 11 -9.40 -5.49 21.23
C THR A 11 -8.03 -5.86 20.64
N THR A 12 -7.37 -6.92 21.13
CA THR A 12 -5.98 -7.27 20.73
C THR A 12 -5.80 -8.60 20.04
N TYR A 13 -6.88 -9.26 19.61
CA TYR A 13 -6.74 -10.36 18.66
C TYR A 13 -6.37 -9.83 17.26
N ARG A 14 -5.07 -9.57 17.05
CA ARG A 14 -4.51 -9.68 15.71
C ARG A 14 -3.96 -11.10 15.60
N GLU A 15 -4.70 -11.97 14.93
CA GLU A 15 -4.07 -13.14 14.31
C GLU A 15 -2.79 -12.69 13.60
N PRO A 16 -1.69 -13.45 13.67
CA PRO A 16 -0.59 -13.29 12.74
C PRO A 16 -1.15 -13.62 11.35
N MET A 17 -1.71 -12.60 10.70
CA MET A 17 -2.31 -12.70 9.38
C MET A 17 -1.20 -13.23 8.48
N THR A 18 -1.38 -14.46 8.00
CA THR A 18 -0.64 -14.96 6.84
C THR A 18 -0.63 -13.83 5.82
N SER A 19 0.56 -13.39 5.40
CA SER A 19 0.72 -12.33 4.39
C SER A 19 -0.31 -12.53 3.31
N THR A 20 -1.15 -11.52 3.04
CA THR A 20 -2.20 -11.58 2.03
C THR A 20 -1.63 -12.23 0.76
N PRO A 21 -2.22 -13.34 0.25
CA PRO A 21 -1.67 -14.05 -0.88
C PRO A 21 -1.45 -13.10 -2.06
N ARG A 22 -0.20 -13.02 -2.53
CA ARG A 22 0.18 -12.13 -3.64
C ARG A 22 0.43 -12.94 -4.90
N PRO A 23 -0.32 -12.69 -6.00
CA PRO A 23 -0.04 -13.29 -7.29
C PRO A 23 1.39 -12.97 -7.74
N HIS A 24 2.09 -13.98 -8.26
CA HIS A 24 3.48 -13.86 -8.74
C HIS A 24 3.57 -13.42 -10.19
N THR A 25 2.50 -13.62 -10.97
CA THR A 25 2.40 -13.22 -12.37
C THR A 25 1.18 -12.33 -12.54
N VAL A 26 1.42 -11.03 -12.76
CA VAL A 26 0.37 -10.03 -12.99
C VAL A 26 0.68 -9.25 -14.27
N PRO A 27 -0.32 -8.92 -15.09
CA PRO A 27 -0.16 -7.93 -16.14
C PRO A 27 0.31 -6.60 -15.56
N GLN A 28 1.25 -5.93 -16.23
CA GLN A 28 1.74 -4.63 -15.81
C GLN A 28 0.94 -3.52 -16.48
N HIS A 29 0.61 -2.48 -15.72
CA HIS A 29 -0.05 -1.28 -16.24
C HIS A 29 0.81 -0.05 -16.01
N THR A 30 0.68 0.98 -16.86
CA THR A 30 1.36 2.24 -16.59
C THR A 30 0.54 3.08 -15.62
N VAL A 31 1.21 3.90 -14.79
CA VAL A 31 0.52 4.90 -13.94
C VAL A 31 -0.39 5.80 -14.78
N ALA A 32 0.04 6.18 -15.99
CA ALA A 32 -0.74 7.00 -16.91
C ALA A 32 -2.04 6.30 -17.36
N ASP A 33 -1.99 5.01 -17.68
CA ASP A 33 -3.18 4.23 -18.05
C ASP A 33 -4.16 4.12 -16.88
N CYS A 34 -3.65 3.84 -15.69
CA CYS A 34 -4.46 3.79 -14.47
C CYS A 34 -5.12 5.14 -14.19
N ALA A 35 -4.37 6.25 -14.28
CA ALA A 35 -4.89 7.59 -14.06
C ALA A 35 -5.97 7.97 -15.09
N ARG A 36 -5.73 7.65 -16.37
CA ARG A 36 -6.70 7.87 -17.44
C ARG A 36 -8.01 7.10 -17.21
N LEU A 37 -7.93 5.87 -16.70
CA LEU A 37 -9.10 5.03 -16.44
C LEU A 37 -10.05 5.65 -15.40
N ILE A 38 -9.51 6.32 -14.39
CA ILE A 38 -10.29 6.91 -13.28
C ILE A 38 -10.44 8.44 -13.38
N GLY A 39 -9.90 9.06 -14.43
CA GLY A 39 -9.88 10.52 -14.58
C GLY A 39 -9.04 11.24 -13.52
N ALA A 40 -7.99 10.60 -13.00
CA ALA A 40 -7.10 11.19 -12.02
C ALA A 40 -6.08 12.13 -12.65
N VAL A 41 -5.72 13.17 -11.90
CA VAL A 41 -4.62 14.07 -12.24
C VAL A 41 -3.33 13.51 -11.67
N VAL A 42 -2.33 13.31 -12.54
CA VAL A 42 -0.97 12.96 -12.10
C VAL A 42 -0.23 14.25 -11.78
N ALA A 43 0.09 14.47 -10.51
CA ALA A 43 0.89 15.60 -10.06
C ALA A 43 2.39 15.29 -10.20
N GLY A 44 3.15 16.25 -10.72
CA GLY A 44 4.61 16.13 -10.92
C GLY A 44 5.03 16.38 -12.36
N ASP A 45 6.26 16.86 -12.52
CA ASP A 45 6.95 16.96 -13.80
C ASP A 45 7.37 15.55 -14.26
N GLY A 46 6.79 15.08 -15.37
CA GLY A 46 7.01 13.73 -15.91
C GLY A 46 8.48 13.35 -16.19
N ALA A 47 9.42 14.27 -16.00
CA ALA A 47 10.86 14.02 -15.96
C ALA A 47 11.26 13.00 -14.87
N GLN A 48 10.58 13.01 -13.72
CA GLN A 48 10.88 12.08 -12.60
C GLN A 48 10.29 10.68 -12.83
N ALA A 49 9.26 10.58 -13.68
CA ALA A 49 8.78 9.30 -14.19
C ALA A 49 9.76 8.67 -15.19
N GLY A 50 10.63 9.48 -15.83
CA GLY A 50 11.63 9.02 -16.79
C GLY A 50 12.81 8.26 -16.17
N ALA A 51 13.17 8.54 -14.91
CA ALA A 51 14.27 7.86 -14.21
C ALA A 51 13.91 6.43 -13.76
N ALA A 52 12.62 6.10 -13.63
CA ALA A 52 12.13 4.80 -13.19
C ALA A 52 11.64 3.89 -14.34
N GLY A 53 11.80 4.31 -15.60
CA GLY A 53 11.08 3.69 -16.73
C GLY A 53 9.57 3.93 -16.61
N PRO A 54 8.74 3.43 -17.54
CA PRO A 54 7.29 3.50 -17.37
C PRO A 54 6.94 2.84 -16.04
N ALA A 55 6.53 3.62 -15.04
CA ALA A 55 6.26 3.13 -13.69
C ALA A 55 5.19 2.03 -13.77
N ALA A 56 5.66 0.78 -13.75
CA ALA A 56 4.86 -0.40 -13.97
C ALA A 56 4.13 -0.72 -12.68
N VAL A 57 2.83 -0.47 -12.69
CA VAL A 57 1.90 -0.81 -11.62
C VAL A 57 1.67 -2.31 -11.68
N THR A 58 2.04 -3.01 -10.61
CA THR A 58 1.87 -4.45 -10.42
C THR A 58 0.94 -4.78 -9.25
N GLY A 59 0.64 -3.79 -8.40
CA GLY A 59 -0.25 -3.95 -7.28
C GLY A 59 -0.73 -2.62 -6.72
N ILE A 60 -1.67 -2.71 -5.78
CA ILE A 60 -2.27 -1.59 -5.05
C ILE A 60 -2.35 -2.00 -3.58
N SER A 61 -2.00 -1.08 -2.68
CA SER A 61 -2.14 -1.28 -1.24
C SER A 61 -2.49 0.03 -0.55
N HIS A 62 -3.38 -0.01 0.46
CA HIS A 62 -3.56 1.11 1.40
C HIS A 62 -2.68 0.98 2.64
N ASP A 63 -2.05 -0.18 2.85
CA ASP A 63 -1.13 -0.42 3.96
C ASP A 63 0.27 0.01 3.55
N ALA A 64 0.77 1.05 4.19
CA ALA A 64 2.10 1.59 3.96
C ALA A 64 3.21 0.65 4.44
N GLN A 65 2.93 -0.28 5.37
CA GLN A 65 3.91 -1.24 5.87
C GLN A 65 4.03 -2.48 4.98
N GLY A 66 2.94 -2.86 4.31
CA GLY A 66 2.88 -4.01 3.40
C GLY A 66 3.18 -3.70 1.94
N ILE A 67 3.47 -2.43 1.61
CA ILE A 67 3.73 -2.01 0.23
C ILE A 67 5.08 -2.55 -0.28
N ARG A 68 5.15 -2.83 -1.58
CA ARG A 68 6.35 -3.33 -2.25
C ARG A 68 6.70 -2.49 -3.47
N PRO A 69 7.95 -2.56 -3.96
CA PRO A 69 8.31 -1.91 -5.22
C PRO A 69 7.36 -2.30 -6.36
N GLY A 70 6.83 -1.29 -7.07
CA GLY A 70 5.84 -1.46 -8.14
C GLY A 70 4.38 -1.45 -7.69
N ASP A 71 4.10 -1.23 -6.40
CA ASP A 71 2.75 -0.99 -5.90
C ASP A 71 2.38 0.50 -5.91
N VAL A 72 1.08 0.76 -6.07
CA VAL A 72 0.50 2.08 -5.83
C VAL A 72 -0.03 2.15 -4.41
N TYR A 73 0.50 3.09 -3.62
CA TYR A 73 -0.03 3.41 -2.29
C TYR A 73 -1.33 4.21 -2.42
N VAL A 74 -2.37 3.76 -1.73
CA VAL A 74 -3.68 4.43 -1.71
C VAL A 74 -3.87 5.11 -0.35
N ALA A 75 -3.67 6.43 -0.33
CA ALA A 75 -3.83 7.27 0.85
C ALA A 75 -5.30 7.67 1.05
N TRP A 76 -6.07 6.88 1.81
CA TRP A 76 -7.45 7.22 2.15
C TRP A 76 -7.57 8.05 3.44
N PRO A 77 -8.59 8.91 3.56
CA PRO A 77 -8.93 9.55 4.81
C PRO A 77 -9.52 8.52 5.79
N GLY A 78 -8.95 8.45 6.99
CA GLY A 78 -9.48 7.64 8.09
C GLY A 78 -10.25 8.49 9.11
N SER A 79 -10.90 7.82 10.07
CA SER A 79 -11.61 8.48 11.18
C SER A 79 -10.68 9.16 12.18
N ALA A 80 -9.44 8.67 12.31
CA ALA A 80 -8.45 9.19 13.24
C ALA A 80 -7.28 9.90 12.56
N ARG A 81 -6.85 9.42 11.39
CA ARG A 81 -5.64 9.87 10.69
C ARG A 81 -5.84 9.81 9.18
N HIS A 82 -5.10 10.64 8.45
CA HIS A 82 -5.13 10.64 6.99
C HIS A 82 -3.99 9.76 6.44
N GLY A 83 -4.29 8.91 5.45
CA GLY A 83 -3.29 8.02 4.83
C GLY A 83 -2.07 8.75 4.26
N ALA A 84 -2.27 9.99 3.81
CA ALA A 84 -1.20 10.85 3.27
C ALA A 84 -0.04 11.08 4.26
N GLU A 85 -0.30 10.99 5.57
CA GLU A 85 0.74 11.08 6.61
C GLU A 85 1.79 9.97 6.49
N PHE A 86 1.44 8.82 5.89
CA PHE A 86 2.31 7.65 5.77
C PHE A 86 2.97 7.51 4.40
N ALA A 87 2.63 8.37 3.44
CA ALA A 87 3.17 8.34 2.09
C ALA A 87 4.72 8.36 2.05
N PRO A 88 5.44 9.14 2.90
CA PRO A 88 6.91 9.09 2.92
C PRO A 88 7.47 7.70 3.27
N GLY A 89 6.81 6.96 4.17
CA GLY A 89 7.22 5.61 4.53
C GLY A 89 6.98 4.61 3.39
N ALA A 90 5.88 4.78 2.66
CA ALA A 90 5.56 3.94 1.50
C ALA A 90 6.55 4.14 0.34
N VAL A 91 7.03 5.37 0.12
CA VAL A 91 8.05 5.67 -0.91
C VAL A 91 9.43 5.09 -0.54
N ALA A 92 9.69 4.86 0.75
CA ALA A 92 10.97 4.36 1.23
C ALA A 92 11.08 2.81 1.28
N ALA A 93 9.99 2.10 0.98
CA ALA A 93 9.91 0.63 0.98
C ALA A 93 10.46 0.01 -0.32
#